data_AF-A0A9E4FR14-F1
#
_entry.id   AF-A0A9E4FR14-F1
#
_cell.length_a   1.000
_cell.length_b   1.000
_cell.length_c   1.000
_cell.angle_alpha   90.00
_cell.angle_beta   90.00
_cell.angle_gamma   90.00
#
_symmetry.space_group_name_H-M   'P 1'
#
loop_
_entity.id
_entity.type
_entity.pdbx_description
1 polymer ?
#
loop_
_entity_poly.entity_id
_entity_poly.type
_entity_poly.pdbx_seq_one_letter_code
_entity_poly.pdbx_strand_id
1 'polypeptide(L)'
;AATLQDGVVAVDGKAARGSHDQARGVSPLHLVSAWADEARLVLGQRRVDSRSNKITAIPALLETLALDGCLVTIDRVPPGWGCQKRIARTIRDRGADYVLALKGNQPQLHEAVVET
;
A
#
# COMPACT_ATOMS: atom_id res chain seq x y z
N ALA A 1 -11.64 21.24 -1.75
CA ALA A 1 -11.25 19.82 -1.69
C ALA A 1 -10.44 19.63 -0.42
N ALA A 2 -10.60 18.53 0.31
CA ALA A 2 -9.77 18.29 1.50
C ALA A 2 -8.34 18.04 1.03
N THR A 3 -7.50 19.08 1.12
CA THR A 3 -6.08 18.97 0.83
C THR A 3 -5.43 18.35 2.05
N LEU A 4 -4.82 17.17 1.91
CA LEU A 4 -4.08 16.48 2.97
C LEU A 4 -2.68 17.07 3.17
N GLN A 5 -2.55 18.40 3.01
CA GLN A 5 -1.26 19.08 3.09
C GLN A 5 -0.59 18.72 4.42
N ASP A 6 0.63 18.19 4.32
CA ASP A 6 1.50 17.80 5.43
C ASP A 6 1.02 16.61 6.29
N GLY A 7 0.12 15.76 5.77
CA GLY A 7 -0.44 14.61 6.49
C GLY A 7 0.17 13.24 6.16
N VAL A 8 -0.07 12.25 7.03
CA VAL A 8 0.36 10.86 6.87
C VAL A 8 -0.75 10.01 6.25
N VAL A 9 -0.43 9.37 5.13
CA VAL A 9 -1.31 8.40 4.45
C VAL A 9 -0.73 7.00 4.61
N ALA A 10 -1.39 6.17 5.43
CA ALA A 10 -1.02 4.78 5.66
C ALA A 10 -1.75 3.84 4.68
N VAL A 11 -0.98 3.06 3.93
CA VAL A 11 -1.50 2.03 3.02
C VAL A 11 -1.26 0.65 3.63
N ASP A 12 -2.35 -0.10 3.83
CA ASP A 12 -2.33 -1.43 4.43
C ASP A 12 -3.21 -2.42 3.65
N GLY A 13 -2.85 -3.71 3.71
CA GLY A 13 -3.60 -4.81 3.12
C GLY A 13 -4.39 -5.60 4.16
N LYS A 14 -5.72 -5.58 4.08
CA LYS A 14 -6.62 -6.31 4.98
C LYS A 14 -7.27 -7.51 4.30
N ALA A 15 -7.55 -8.55 5.08
CA ALA A 15 -8.33 -9.71 4.65
C ALA A 15 -9.63 -9.76 5.45
N ALA A 16 -10.77 -9.64 4.76
CA ALA A 16 -12.08 -9.84 5.36
C ALA A 16 -12.33 -11.35 5.50
N ARG A 17 -11.78 -11.95 6.56
CA ARG A 17 -11.78 -13.42 6.74
C ARG A 17 -13.18 -14.03 6.76
N GLY A 18 -14.21 -13.29 7.17
CA GLY A 18 -15.60 -13.77 7.17
C GLY A 18 -16.28 -13.76 5.80
N SER A 19 -15.67 -13.18 4.76
CA SER A 19 -16.30 -13.05 3.44
C SER A 19 -16.03 -14.22 2.49
N HIS A 20 -15.49 -15.33 3.01
CA HIS A 20 -15.19 -16.51 2.21
C HIS A 20 -16.44 -17.38 2.05
N ASP A 21 -16.49 -18.18 0.99
CA ASP A 21 -17.55 -19.16 0.78
C ASP A 21 -16.90 -20.48 0.37
N GLN A 22 -16.74 -21.39 1.33
CA GLN A 22 -16.08 -22.68 1.07
C GLN A 22 -16.91 -23.57 0.14
N ALA A 23 -18.24 -23.53 0.25
CA ALA A 23 -19.13 -24.33 -0.58
C ALA A 23 -19.02 -23.95 -2.06
N ARG A 24 -18.69 -22.69 -2.34
CA ARG A 24 -18.46 -22.16 -3.71
C ARG A 24 -16.99 -22.01 -4.08
N GLY A 25 -16.05 -22.44 -3.22
CA GLY A 25 -14.62 -22.32 -3.45
C GLY A 25 -14.08 -20.88 -3.49
N VAL A 26 -14.78 -19.92 -2.89
CA VAL A 26 -14.41 -18.49 -2.88
C VAL A 26 -13.51 -18.18 -1.70
N SER A 27 -12.31 -17.65 -1.99
CA SER A 27 -11.36 -17.20 -0.98
C SER A 27 -11.79 -15.90 -0.29
N PRO A 28 -11.25 -15.59 0.91
CA PRO A 28 -11.54 -14.33 1.58
C PRO A 28 -11.23 -13.10 0.72
N LEU A 29 -12.05 -12.05 0.85
CA LEU A 29 -11.83 -10.79 0.16
C LEU A 29 -10.57 -10.12 0.72
N HIS A 30 -9.62 -9.87 -0.17
CA HIS A 30 -8.43 -9.09 0.12
C HIS A 30 -8.62 -7.66 -0.37
N LEU A 31 -8.33 -6.70 0.50
CA LEU A 31 -8.44 -5.26 0.23
C LEU A 31 -7.09 -4.60 0.50
N VAL A 32 -6.81 -3.53 -0.22
CA VAL A 32 -5.82 -2.53 0.15
C VAL A 32 -6.57 -1.25 0.46
N SER A 33 -6.26 -0.60 1.58
CA SER A 33 -6.88 0.66 2.02
C SER A 33 -5.83 1.73 2.24
N ALA A 34 -6.14 2.98 1.87
CA ALA A 34 -5.38 4.17 2.20
C ALA A 34 -6.10 4.94 3.32
N TRP A 35 -5.43 5.13 4.44
CA TRP A 35 -5.92 5.79 5.64
C TRP A 35 -5.18 7.11 5.85
N ALA A 36 -5.90 8.22 5.91
CA ALA A 36 -5.35 9.50 6.33
C ALA A 36 -5.42 9.59 7.86
N ASP A 37 -4.26 9.73 8.52
CA ASP A 37 -4.20 9.71 9.98
C ASP A 37 -4.88 10.94 10.59
N GLU A 38 -4.59 12.13 10.05
CA GLU A 38 -5.08 13.41 10.55
C GLU A 38 -6.58 13.54 10.34
N ALA A 39 -7.07 13.09 9.19
CA ALA A 39 -8.50 13.12 8.85
C ALA A 39 -9.29 11.96 9.48
N ARG A 40 -8.61 10.97 10.10
CA ARG A 40 -9.20 9.73 10.62
C ARG A 40 -10.15 9.06 9.62
N LEU A 41 -9.75 9.05 8.36
CA LEU A 41 -10.61 8.64 7.24
C LEU A 41 -9.91 7.62 6.33
N VAL A 42 -10.66 6.64 5.87
CA VAL A 42 -10.26 5.82 4.71
C VAL A 42 -10.52 6.64 3.44
N LEU A 43 -9.45 7.08 2.78
CA LEU A 43 -9.53 7.85 1.53
C LEU A 43 -9.94 6.99 0.34
N GLY A 44 -9.57 5.73 0.36
CA GLY A 44 -9.85 4.81 -0.72
C GLY A 44 -9.50 3.37 -0.36
N GLN A 45 -10.17 2.44 -1.03
CA GLN A 45 -9.90 1.02 -0.89
C GLN A 45 -10.07 0.32 -2.24
N ARG A 46 -9.27 -0.73 -2.46
CA ARG A 46 -9.31 -1.51 -3.71
C ARG A 46 -9.24 -3.00 -3.42
N ARG A 47 -10.11 -3.76 -4.09
CA ARG A 47 -10.09 -5.22 -4.07
C ARG A 47 -8.83 -5.76 -4.74
N VAL A 48 -8.33 -6.84 -4.17
CA VAL A 48 -7.24 -7.65 -4.69
C VAL A 48 -7.78 -9.04 -5.00
N ASP A 49 -7.86 -9.40 -6.28
CA ASP A 49 -8.38 -10.71 -6.69
C ASP A 49 -7.38 -11.85 -6.52
N SER A 50 -6.09 -11.57 -6.55
CA SER A 50 -5.03 -12.58 -6.47
C SER A 50 -3.76 -12.02 -5.85
N ARG A 51 -2.83 -12.92 -5.50
CA ARG A 51 -1.47 -12.58 -5.05
C ARG A 51 -0.88 -11.52 -6.02
N SER A 52 -0.69 -11.83 -7.30
CA SER A 52 -0.05 -10.92 -8.27
C SER A 52 -0.73 -9.55 -8.44
N ASN A 53 -2.03 -9.44 -8.15
CA ASN A 53 -2.79 -8.20 -8.35
C ASN A 53 -2.49 -7.09 -7.32
N LYS A 54 -1.77 -7.37 -6.22
CA LYS A 54 -1.41 -6.30 -5.26
C LYS A 54 -0.33 -5.35 -5.79
N ILE A 55 0.55 -5.87 -6.64
CA ILE A 55 1.63 -5.11 -7.31
C ILE A 55 1.02 -4.01 -8.18
N THR A 56 -0.15 -4.27 -8.76
CA THR A 56 -0.88 -3.32 -9.59
C THR A 56 -1.93 -2.54 -8.80
N ALA A 57 -2.55 -3.13 -7.77
CA ALA A 57 -3.61 -2.49 -7.00
C ALA A 57 -3.12 -1.29 -6.17
N ILE A 58 -1.90 -1.35 -5.60
CA ILE A 58 -1.37 -0.23 -4.79
C ILE A 58 -1.09 1.00 -5.67
N PRO A 59 -0.30 0.91 -6.77
CA PRO A 59 -0.13 2.04 -7.68
C PRO A 59 -1.47 2.57 -8.18
N ALA A 60 -2.39 1.69 -8.57
CA ALA A 60 -3.69 2.09 -9.08
C ALA A 60 -4.62 2.71 -8.02
N LEU A 61 -4.36 2.51 -6.72
CA LEU A 61 -5.03 3.23 -5.64
C LEU A 61 -4.39 4.61 -5.46
N LEU A 62 -3.05 4.69 -5.39
CA LEU A 62 -2.32 5.96 -5.25
C LEU A 62 -2.55 6.91 -6.44
N GLU A 63 -2.72 6.34 -7.64
CA GLU A 63 -3.11 7.07 -8.86
C GLU A 63 -4.54 7.65 -8.79
N THR A 64 -5.33 7.37 -7.78
CA THR A 64 -6.66 7.99 -7.62
C THR A 64 -6.71 9.03 -6.50
N LEU A 65 -5.67 9.11 -5.68
CA LEU A 65 -5.61 9.97 -4.49
C LEU A 65 -4.84 11.26 -4.77
N ALA A 66 -5.27 12.36 -4.15
CA ALA A 66 -4.49 13.59 -4.05
C ALA A 66 -3.52 13.45 -2.88
N LEU A 67 -2.23 13.27 -3.18
CA LEU A 67 -1.18 12.98 -2.20
C LEU A 67 -0.11 14.08 -2.14
N ASP A 68 -0.25 15.17 -2.89
CA ASP A 68 0.75 16.24 -2.94
C ASP A 68 1.06 16.77 -1.53
N GLY A 69 2.35 16.77 -1.16
CA GLY A 69 2.82 17.16 0.18
C GLY A 69 2.56 16.17 1.31
N CYS A 70 2.07 14.95 1.01
CA CYS A 70 1.81 13.92 2.03
C CYS A 70 3.00 12.97 2.23
N LEU A 71 3.09 12.38 3.42
CA LEU A 71 3.96 11.24 3.70
C LEU A 71 3.18 9.93 3.55
N VAL A 72 3.51 9.13 2.53
CA VAL A 72 2.90 7.82 2.31
C VAL A 72 3.69 6.74 3.02
N THR A 73 3.06 6.08 3.99
CA THR A 73 3.62 4.90 4.65
C THR A 73 2.96 3.65 4.09
N ILE A 74 3.73 2.62 3.77
CA ILE A 74 3.19 1.36 3.26
C ILE A 74 3.71 0.22 4.13
N ASP A 75 2.79 -0.39 4.88
CA ASP A 75 3.12 -1.59 5.65
C ASP A 75 3.25 -2.80 4.73
N ARG A 76 3.94 -3.82 5.25
CA ARG A 76 4.07 -5.19 4.79
C ARG A 76 2.76 -5.75 4.21
N VAL A 77 2.55 -5.50 2.93
CA VAL A 77 1.45 -6.16 2.20
C VAL A 77 1.84 -7.63 1.98
N PRO A 78 1.05 -8.61 2.47
CA PRO A 78 1.40 -10.02 2.30
C PRO A 78 1.39 -10.39 0.81
N PRO A 79 2.43 -11.05 0.28
CA PRO A 79 3.60 -11.64 0.93
C PRO A 79 4.94 -10.98 0.51
N GLY A 80 5.12 -9.69 0.79
CA GLY A 80 6.45 -9.03 0.76
C GLY A 80 6.66 -7.97 -0.34
N TRP A 81 5.70 -7.06 -0.53
CA TRP A 81 5.66 -6.17 -1.71
C TRP A 81 5.63 -4.66 -1.44
N GLY A 82 5.93 -4.21 -0.21
CA GLY A 82 5.92 -2.78 0.13
C GLY A 82 7.06 -1.99 -0.54
N CYS A 83 8.28 -2.52 -0.54
CA CYS A 83 9.46 -1.84 -1.07
C CYS A 83 9.68 -2.17 -2.56
N GLN A 84 8.88 -1.59 -3.46
CA GLN A 84 9.04 -1.72 -4.92
C GLN A 84 9.34 -0.39 -5.58
N LYS A 85 10.29 -0.39 -6.53
CA LYS A 85 10.67 0.80 -7.32
C LYS A 85 9.49 1.46 -8.04
N ARG A 86 8.47 0.69 -8.45
CA ARG A 86 7.27 1.24 -9.09
C ARG A 86 6.42 2.04 -8.12
N ILE A 87 6.21 1.53 -6.91
CA ILE A 87 5.41 2.20 -5.88
C ILE A 87 6.10 3.49 -5.44
N ALA A 88 7.41 3.45 -5.16
CA ALA A 88 8.19 4.64 -4.81
C ALA A 88 8.13 5.72 -5.91
N ARG A 89 8.19 5.32 -7.19
CA ARG A 89 8.02 6.25 -8.31
C ARG A 89 6.62 6.84 -8.35
N THR A 90 5.58 6.03 -8.27
CA THR A 90 4.20 6.53 -8.25
C THR A 90 3.96 7.53 -7.13
N ILE A 91 4.53 7.33 -5.94
CA ILE A 91 4.39 8.28 -4.82
C ILE A 91 5.12 9.60 -5.15
N ARG A 92 6.36 9.55 -5.65
CA ARG A 92 7.11 10.74 -6.05
C ARG A 92 6.46 11.51 -7.20
N ASP A 93 5.94 10.80 -8.21
CA ASP A 93 5.26 11.38 -9.37
C ASP A 93 3.96 12.12 -8.94
N ARG A 94 3.46 11.82 -7.73
CA ARG A 94 2.31 12.48 -7.10
C ARG A 94 2.68 13.64 -6.18
N GLY A 95 3.96 13.99 -6.05
CA GLY A 95 4.41 15.07 -5.15
C GLY A 95 4.43 14.68 -3.67
N ALA A 96 4.45 13.38 -3.37
CA ALA A 96 4.51 12.84 -2.01
C ALA A 96 5.87 12.24 -1.68
N ASP A 97 6.15 12.16 -0.38
CA ASP A 97 7.28 11.41 0.18
C ASP A 97 6.82 10.01 0.63
N TYR A 98 7.76 9.09 0.84
CA TYR A 98 7.44 7.71 1.22
C TYR A 98 8.31 7.13 2.33
N VAL A 99 7.70 6.26 3.13
CA VAL A 99 8.39 5.31 4.02
C VAL A 99 7.87 3.91 3.71
N LEU A 100 8.76 3.04 3.22
CA LEU A 100 8.42 1.68 2.79
C LEU A 100 9.14 0.66 3.65
N ALA A 101 8.40 -0.30 4.21
CA ALA A 101 9.00 -1.40 4.96
C ALA A 101 9.81 -2.33 4.03
N LEU A 102 11.10 -2.46 4.30
CA LEU A 102 11.98 -3.45 3.67
C LEU A 102 11.88 -4.80 4.37
N LYS A 103 11.85 -5.90 3.61
CA LYS A 103 11.84 -7.26 4.14
C LYS A 103 13.01 -8.04 3.58
N GLY A 104 13.55 -8.98 4.37
CA GLY A 104 14.73 -9.80 4.03
C GLY A 104 14.58 -10.73 2.82
N ASN A 105 13.44 -10.72 2.12
CA ASN A 105 13.32 -11.37 0.81
C ASN A 105 13.92 -10.55 -0.34
N GLN A 106 14.49 -9.38 -0.05
CA GLN A 106 15.31 -8.58 -0.97
C GLN A 106 16.76 -8.51 -0.45
N PRO A 107 17.55 -9.59 -0.64
CA PRO A 107 18.86 -9.75 0.00
C PRO A 107 19.83 -8.61 -0.36
N GLN A 108 19.93 -8.24 -1.63
CA GLN A 108 20.81 -7.15 -2.08
C GLN A 108 20.47 -5.79 -1.47
N LEU A 109 19.17 -5.48 -1.33
CA LEU A 109 18.73 -4.21 -0.74
C LEU A 109 18.89 -4.24 0.78
N HIS A 110 18.69 -5.40 1.40
CA HIS A 110 18.92 -5.60 2.82
C HIS A 110 20.40 -5.46 3.18
N GLU A 111 21.30 -6.09 2.41
CA GLU A 111 22.75 -5.94 2.54
C GLU A 111 23.17 -4.48 2.42
N ALA A 112 22.73 -3.78 1.37
CA ALA A 112 23.07 -2.37 1.17
C ALA A 112 22.61 -1.45 2.31
N VAL A 113 21.47 -1.74 2.95
CA VAL A 113 20.94 -0.93 4.07
C VAL A 113 21.60 -1.29 5.40
N VAL A 114 22.06 -2.52 5.59
CA VAL A 114 22.72 -2.98 6.83
C VAL A 114 24.22 -2.65 6.84
N GLU A 115 24.86 -2.56 5.67
CA GLU A 115 26.28 -2.15 5.55
C GLU A 115 26.50 -0.63 5.66
N THR A 116 25.43 0.17 5.62
CA THR A 116 25.47 1.64 5.78
C THR A 116 25.34 2.03 7.25
#